data_AF-A0A1H9PQ43-F1
#
_entry.id   AF-A0A1H9PQ43-F1
#
_cell.length_a   1.000
_cell.length_b   1.000
_cell.length_c   1.000
_cell.angle_alpha   90.00
_cell.angle_beta   90.00
_cell.angle_gamma   90.00
#
_symmetry.space_group_name_H-M   'P 1'
#
loop_
_entity.id
_entity.type
_entity.pdbx_description
1 polymer ?
#
loop_
_entity_poly.entity_id
_entity_poly.type
_entity_poly.pdbx_seq_one_letter_code
_entity_poly.pdbx_strand_id
1 'polypeptide(L)' 'MTESAPRGEHEDAALALLESLSDDTLAEITDLLVAGRPMWAVKLAYESSRPDYSLSAAIQAIGLFEG' A
#
# COMPACT_ATOMS: atom_id res chain seq x y z
N MET A 1 -8.30 24.08 13.04
CA MET A 1 -9.03 22.81 13.15
C MET A 1 -8.44 21.91 12.09
N THR A 2 -7.56 20.98 12.46
CA THR A 2 -7.08 19.97 11.52
C THR A 2 -8.15 18.91 11.44
N GLU A 3 -8.97 19.01 10.40
CA GLU A 3 -9.86 17.93 9.99
C GLU A 3 -8.96 16.75 9.62
N SER A 4 -8.91 15.74 10.48
CA SER A 4 -8.40 14.43 10.09
C SER A 4 -9.33 13.95 8.99
N ALA A 5 -8.81 13.76 7.78
CA ALA A 5 -9.53 13.15 6.67
C ALA A 5 -10.35 11.95 7.18
N PRO A 6 -11.64 11.81 6.80
CA PRO A 6 -12.47 10.72 7.26
C PRO A 6 -11.78 9.40 6.94
N ARG A 7 -11.79 8.47 7.90
CA ARG A 7 -11.08 7.17 7.84
C ARG A 7 -11.29 6.39 6.53
N GLY A 8 -12.39 6.63 5.81
CA GLY A 8 -12.66 6.06 4.48
C GLY A 8 -11.72 6.55 3.36
N GLU A 9 -11.33 7.83 3.34
CA GLU A 9 -10.47 8.39 2.27
C GLU A 9 -9.07 7.75 2.25
N HIS A 10 -8.60 7.33 3.42
CA HIS A 10 -7.33 6.67 3.62
C HIS A 10 -7.35 5.23 3.10
N GLU A 11 -8.41 4.48 3.40
CA GLU A 11 -8.62 3.12 2.93
C GLU A 11 -8.88 3.06 1.42
N ASP A 12 -9.65 4.01 0.87
CA ASP A 12 -9.91 4.13 -0.57
C ASP A 12 -8.60 4.37 -1.36
N ALA A 13 -7.71 5.23 -0.86
CA ALA A 13 -6.41 5.46 -1.49
C ALA A 13 -5.49 4.24 -1.44
N ALA A 14 -5.58 3.44 -0.37
CA ALA A 14 -4.82 2.20 -0.22
C ALA A 14 -5.32 1.10 -1.19
N LEU A 15 -6.65 0.95 -1.33
CA LEU A 15 -7.26 0.03 -2.28
C LEU A 15 -6.94 0.43 -3.73
N ALA A 16 -7.14 1.71 -4.06
CA ALA A 16 -6.82 2.23 -5.39
C ALA A 16 -5.33 2.06 -5.72
N LEU A 17 -4.43 2.16 -4.73
CA LEU A 17 -3.02 1.85 -4.93
C LEU A 17 -2.84 0.38 -5.32
N LEU A 18 -3.41 -0.56 -4.56
CA LEU A 18 -3.28 -1.99 -4.84
C LEU A 18 -3.84 -2.35 -6.22
N GLU A 19 -4.97 -1.77 -6.61
CA GLU A 19 -5.59 -1.97 -7.93
C GLU A 19 -4.74 -1.39 -9.08
N SER A 20 -3.90 -0.39 -8.81
CA SER A 20 -2.99 0.19 -9.82
C SER A 20 -1.73 -0.65 -10.06
N LEU A 21 -1.38 -1.54 -9.12
CA LEU A 21 -0.17 -2.36 -9.22
C LEU A 21 -0.36 -3.51 -10.21
N SER A 22 0.73 -3.92 -10.83
CA SER A 22 0.72 -5.12 -11.67
C SER A 22 0.63 -6.40 -10.83
N ASP A 23 0.10 -7.48 -11.41
CA ASP A 23 0.04 -8.80 -10.77
C ASP A 23 1.41 -9.29 -10.30
N ASP A 24 2.47 -9.04 -11.09
CA ASP A 24 3.85 -9.39 -10.73
C ASP A 24 4.32 -8.62 -9.47
N THR A 25 3.97 -7.33 -9.39
CA THR A 25 4.28 -6.50 -8.21
C THR A 25 3.51 -6.99 -6.98
N LEU A 26 2.23 -7.36 -7.14
CA LEU A 26 1.41 -7.89 -6.06
C LEU A 26 1.93 -9.24 -5.56
N ALA A 27 2.40 -10.11 -6.47
CA ALA A 27 3.06 -11.36 -6.11
C ALA A 27 4.34 -11.12 -5.30
N GLU A 28 5.21 -10.21 -5.75
CA GLU A 28 6.45 -9.89 -5.03
C GLU A 28 6.18 -9.25 -3.66
N ILE A 29 5.17 -8.39 -3.55
CA ILE A 29 4.68 -7.85 -2.26
C ILE A 29 4.29 -9.00 -1.33
N THR A 30 3.52 -9.97 -1.83
CA THR A 30 3.07 -11.13 -1.04
C THR A 30 4.25 -11.98 -0.58
N ASP A 31 5.21 -12.26 -1.45
CA ASP A 31 6.43 -13.01 -1.11
C ASP A 31 7.25 -12.29 -0.02
N LEU A 32 7.37 -10.97 -0.09
CA LEU A 32 8.05 -10.16 0.93
C LEU A 32 7.32 -10.22 2.28
N LEU A 33 5.98 -10.24 2.29
CA LEU A 33 5.19 -10.36 3.52
C LEU A 33 5.35 -11.75 4.14
N VAL A 34 5.27 -12.82 3.34
CA VAL A 34 5.51 -14.20 3.80
C VAL A 34 6.93 -14.37 4.34
N ALA A 35 7.91 -13.69 3.74
CA ALA A 35 9.29 -13.68 4.20
C ALA A 35 9.54 -12.81 5.46
N GLY A 36 8.51 -12.18 6.03
CA GLY A 36 8.62 -11.32 7.22
C GLY A 36 9.30 -9.98 6.95
N ARG A 37 9.16 -9.43 5.73
CA ARG A 37 9.80 -8.18 5.27
C ARG A 37 8.79 -7.10 4.89
N PRO A 38 7.88 -6.68 5.79
CA PRO A 38 6.81 -5.73 5.46
C PRO A 38 7.32 -4.36 5.01
N MET A 39 8.46 -3.90 5.53
CA MET A 39 9.06 -2.62 5.09
C MET A 39 9.53 -2.65 3.63
N TRP A 40 9.93 -3.82 3.13
CA TRP A 40 10.30 -3.98 1.73
C TRP A 40 9.06 -4.01 0.84
N ALA A 41 7.98 -4.64 1.30
CA ALA A 41 6.68 -4.63 0.62
C ALA A 41 6.13 -3.19 0.51
N VAL A 42 6.18 -2.39 1.59
CA VAL A 42 5.78 -0.98 1.57
C VAL A 42 6.61 -0.18 0.57
N LYS A 43 7.94 -0.40 0.58
CA LYS A 43 8.84 0.29 -0.35
C LYS A 43 8.49 -0.05 -1.80
N LEU A 44 8.29 -1.33 -2.11
CA LEU A 44 7.95 -1.80 -3.45
C LEU A 44 6.61 -1.22 -3.92
N ALA A 45 5.59 -1.28 -3.08
CA ALA A 45 4.27 -0.70 -3.36
C ALA A 45 4.37 0.81 -3.61
N TYR A 46 5.15 1.53 -2.80
CA TYR A 46 5.35 2.97 -2.98
C TYR A 46 6.10 3.30 -4.27
N GLU A 47 7.23 2.65 -4.54
CA GLU A 47 8.05 2.94 -5.72
C GLU A 47 7.31 2.61 -7.03
N SER A 48 6.51 1.53 -7.03
CA SER A 48 5.76 1.08 -8.21
C SER A 48 4.50 1.91 -8.50
N SER A 49 3.98 2.62 -7.50
CA SER A 49 2.77 3.45 -7.61
C SER A 49 3.08 4.95 -7.76
N ARG A 50 4.37 5.32 -7.80
CA ARG A 50 4.75 6.73 -7.97
C ARG A 50 4.55 7.20 -9.41
N PRO A 51 4.13 8.47 -9.58
CA PRO A 51 3.99 9.51 -8.54
C PRO A 51 2.61 9.58 -7.89
N ASP A 52 1.66 8.73 -8.27
CA ASP A 52 0.23 8.94 -8.05
C ASP A 52 -0.22 8.73 -6.60
N TYR A 53 0.53 7.94 -5.82
CA TYR A 53 0.16 7.61 -4.44
C TYR A 53 1.22 8.01 -3.41
N SER A 54 0.73 8.29 -2.19
CA SER A 54 1.57 8.68 -1.07
C SER A 54 2.18 7.47 -0.35
N LEU A 55 3.26 7.70 0.40
CA LEU A 55 3.83 6.67 1.28
C LEU A 55 2.81 6.18 2.32
N SER A 56 1.92 7.06 2.79
CA SER A 56 0.86 6.68 3.74
C SER A 56 -0.13 5.69 3.12
N ALA A 57 -0.46 5.86 1.84
CA ALA A 57 -1.33 4.93 1.12
C ALA A 57 -0.65 3.56 0.97
N ALA A 58 0.65 3.54 0.65
CA ALA A 58 1.43 2.30 0.58
C ALA A 58 1.51 1.57 1.93
N ILE A 59 1.72 2.29 3.04
CA ILE A 59 1.73 1.69 4.39
C ILE A 59 0.37 1.07 4.72
N GLN A 60 -0.72 1.79 4.45
CA GLN A 60 -2.07 1.29 4.72
C GLN A 60 -2.44 0.10 3.81
N ALA A 61 -2.08 0.15 2.53
CA ALA A 61 -2.27 -0.92 1.57
C ALA A 61 -1.63 -2.23 2.06
N ILE A 62 -0.40 -2.16 2.54
CA ILE A 62 0.28 -3.33 3.12
C ILE A 62 -0.40 -3.78 4.43
N GLY A 63 -0.88 -2.85 5.25
CA GLY A 63 -1.64 -3.17 6.47
C GLY A 63 -2.94 -3.96 6.20
N LEU A 64 -3.53 -3.87 5.00
CA LEU A 64 -4.73 -4.65 4.64
C LEU A 64 -4.47 -6.16 4.49
N PHE A 65 -3.21 -6.58 4.29
CA PHE A 65 -2.84 -8.00 4.19
C PHE A 65 -2.78 -8.71 5.55
N GLU A 66 -2.71 -7.95 6.65
CA GLU A 66 -2.68 -8.49 8.02
C GLU A 66 -4.08 -8.54 8.67
N GLY A 67 -5.13 -8.16 7.92
CA GLY A 67 -6.53 -8.09 8.36
C GLY A 67 -7.31 -9.41 8.31
#